data_AF-A0A951FNV3-F1
#
_entry.id   AF-A0A951FNV3-F1
#
_cell.length_a   1.000
_cell.length_b   1.000
_cell.length_c   1.000
_cell.angle_alpha   90.00
_cell.angle_beta   90.00
_cell.angle_gamma   90.00
#
_symmetry.space_group_name_H-M   'P 1'
#
loop_
_entity.id
_entity.type
_entity.pdbx_description
1 polymer ?
#
loop_
_entity_poly.entity_id
_entity_poly.type
_entity_poly.pdbx_seq_one_letter_code
_entity_poly.pdbx_strand_id
1 'polypeptide(L)'
;MKEVHLVVGVLAIALNAIAGLYGAWCWWRARPSAWFWRILRAGQAVVVVEVALGGVLALLGRKASGLHVLYGVLPLLVSLLAEQLRISIPQMVLDARGFESAQAVGELPEEEQRGIVVTILQREIGVMALAAIVVVVLLARAAGTAG
;
A
#
# COMPACT_ATOMS: atom_id res chain seq x y z
N MET A 1 -4.82 23.57 11.75
CA MET A 1 -5.15 22.88 10.48
C MET A 1 -3.96 22.79 9.53
N LYS A 2 -3.28 23.89 9.15
CA LYS A 2 -2.11 23.82 8.25
C LYS A 2 -0.92 23.06 8.86
N GLU A 3 -0.55 23.35 10.10
CA GLU A 3 0.53 22.62 10.80
C GLU A 3 0.20 21.14 10.99
N VAL A 4 -1.06 20.84 11.35
CA VAL A 4 -1.55 19.46 11.48
C VAL A 4 -1.44 18.73 10.14
N HIS A 5 -1.89 19.34 9.03
CA HIS A 5 -1.76 18.78 7.69
C HIS A 5 -0.29 18.51 7.33
N LEU A 6 0.61 19.45 7.61
CA LEU A 6 2.04 19.25 7.39
C LEU A 6 2.60 18.04 8.18
N VAL A 7 2.29 17.96 9.47
CA VAL A 7 2.76 16.85 10.34
C VAL A 7 2.21 15.51 9.86
N VAL A 8 0.93 15.47 9.48
CA VAL A 8 0.28 14.26 8.95
C VAL A 8 0.88 13.87 7.60
N GLY A 9 1.17 14.82 6.72
CA GLY A 9 1.86 14.58 5.45
C GLY A 9 3.27 13.99 5.63
N VAL A 10 4.06 14.53 6.57
CA VAL A 10 5.38 13.97 6.91
C VAL A 10 5.26 12.55 7.48
N LEU A 11 4.28 12.32 8.36
CA LEU A 11 4.00 10.99 8.91
C LEU A 11 3.58 10.00 7.82
N ALA A 12 2.75 10.43 6.86
CA ALA A 12 2.31 9.62 5.72
C ALA A 12 3.51 9.16 4.88
N ILE A 13 4.43 10.09 4.57
CA ILE A 13 5.67 9.78 3.85
C ILE A 13 6.51 8.78 4.64
N ALA A 14 6.75 9.03 5.93
CA ALA A 14 7.60 8.19 6.77
C ALA A 14 7.05 6.76 6.88
N LEU A 15 5.76 6.59 7.18
CA LEU A 15 5.15 5.27 7.32
C LEU A 15 5.17 4.47 6.00
N ASN A 16 4.85 5.12 4.88
CA ASN A 16 4.88 4.44 3.58
C ASN A 16 6.31 4.14 3.13
N ALA A 17 7.30 4.96 3.46
CA ALA A 17 8.71 4.69 3.20
C ALA A 17 9.20 3.48 4.00
N ILE A 18 8.87 3.41 5.29
CA ILE A 18 9.18 2.25 6.14
C ILE A 18 8.48 1.00 5.60
N ALA A 19 7.18 1.08 5.25
CA ALA A 19 6.43 -0.03 4.69
C ALA A 19 7.02 -0.51 3.36
N GLY A 20 7.39 0.41 2.46
CA GLY A 20 7.99 0.10 1.16
C GLY A 20 9.35 -0.58 1.30
N LEU A 21 10.25 -0.03 2.12
CA LEU A 21 11.59 -0.59 2.33
C LEU A 21 11.54 -1.93 3.06
N TYR A 22 10.77 -2.01 4.16
CA TYR A 22 10.63 -3.23 4.93
C TYR A 22 9.90 -4.32 4.14
N GLY A 23 8.85 -3.94 3.39
CA GLY A 23 8.12 -4.83 2.50
C GLY A 23 8.99 -5.37 1.37
N ALA A 24 9.80 -4.53 0.72
CA ALA A 24 10.74 -4.96 -0.30
C ALA A 24 11.77 -5.96 0.26
N TRP A 25 12.25 -5.74 1.49
CA TRP A 25 13.14 -6.69 2.17
C TRP A 25 12.44 -8.02 2.50
N CYS A 26 11.22 -7.98 3.03
CA CYS A 26 10.41 -9.18 3.29
C CYS A 26 10.12 -9.96 2.01
N TRP A 27 9.78 -9.27 0.92
CA TRP A 27 9.54 -9.84 -0.40
C TRP A 27 10.79 -10.55 -0.94
N TRP A 28 11.95 -9.89 -0.90
CA TRP A 28 13.21 -10.46 -1.37
C TRP A 28 13.61 -11.72 -0.59
N ARG A 29 13.28 -11.78 0.71
CA ARG A 29 13.56 -12.95 1.56
C ARG A 29 12.45 -14.00 1.59
N ALA A 30 11.36 -13.81 0.85
CA ALA A 30 10.16 -14.66 0.92
C ALA A 30 9.64 -14.86 2.36
N ARG A 31 9.74 -13.82 3.20
CA ARG A 31 9.36 -13.90 4.63
C ARG A 31 8.02 -13.22 4.88
N PRO A 32 7.00 -13.96 5.36
CA PRO A 32 5.78 -13.33 5.84
C PRO A 32 6.07 -12.49 7.08
N SER A 33 5.45 -11.32 7.19
CA SER A 33 5.63 -10.44 8.35
C SER A 33 4.33 -9.73 8.72
N ALA A 34 3.85 -9.97 9.94
CA ALA A 34 2.68 -9.26 10.47
C ALA A 34 2.99 -7.77 10.72
N TRP A 35 4.25 -7.42 11.00
CA TRP A 35 4.67 -6.03 11.19
C TRP A 35 4.57 -5.22 9.90
N PHE A 36 4.93 -5.82 8.76
CA PHE A 36 4.79 -5.18 7.46
C PHE A 36 3.34 -4.73 7.23
N TRP A 37 2.39 -5.64 7.43
CA TRP A 37 0.96 -5.35 7.26
C TRP A 37 0.46 -4.26 8.20
N ARG A 38 0.89 -4.27 9.48
CA ARG A 38 0.50 -3.22 10.43
C ARG A 38 1.00 -1.84 10.02
N ILE A 39 2.28 -1.74 9.62
CA ILE A 39 2.89 -0.47 9.18
C ILE A 39 2.23 0.03 7.89
N LEU A 40 1.99 -0.87 6.93
CA LEU A 40 1.31 -0.55 5.68
C LEU A 40 -0.11 -0.02 5.93
N ARG A 41 -0.91 -0.70 6.76
CA ARG A 41 -2.28 -0.25 7.08
C ARG A 41 -2.28 1.08 7.82
N ALA A 42 -1.32 1.31 8.73
CA ALA A 42 -1.14 2.61 9.37
C ALA A 42 -0.82 3.69 8.32
N GLY A 43 0.12 3.44 7.40
CA GLY A 43 0.46 4.37 6.33
C GLY A 43 -0.73 4.72 5.44
N GLN A 44 -1.53 3.74 5.03
CA GLN A 44 -2.74 3.96 4.24
C GLN A 44 -3.80 4.77 5.00
N ALA A 45 -4.01 4.48 6.29
CA ALA A 45 -4.94 5.24 7.12
C ALA A 45 -4.50 6.70 7.25
N VAL A 46 -3.20 6.96 7.45
CA VAL A 46 -2.68 8.32 7.53
C VAL A 46 -2.83 9.06 6.20
N VAL A 47 -2.64 8.39 5.05
CA VAL A 47 -2.91 8.99 3.72
C VAL A 47 -4.39 9.39 3.57
N VAL A 48 -5.33 8.56 4.03
CA VAL A 48 -6.76 8.91 4.01
C VAL A 48 -7.03 10.15 4.87
N VAL A 49 -6.46 10.20 6.08
CA VAL A 49 -6.58 11.37 6.96
C VAL A 49 -5.98 12.62 6.31
N GLU A 50 -4.83 12.49 5.65
CA GLU A 50 -4.18 13.60 4.97
C GLU A 50 -5.03 14.20 3.85
N VAL A 51 -5.63 13.34 3.01
CA VAL A 51 -6.54 13.79 1.95
C VAL A 51 -7.81 14.43 2.53
N ALA A 52 -8.35 13.88 3.62
CA ALA A 52 -9.51 14.47 4.30
C ALA A 52 -9.18 15.86 4.87
N LEU A 53 -8.02 16.03 5.51
CA LEU A 53 -7.56 17.32 6.01
C LEU A 53 -7.35 18.34 4.88
N GLY A 54 -6.74 17.91 3.76
CA GLY A 54 -6.62 18.73 2.55
C GLY A 54 -7.98 19.18 2.00
N GLY A 55 -8.96 18.26 1.96
CA GLY A 55 -10.33 18.56 1.58
C GLY A 55 -11.01 19.58 2.51
N VAL A 56 -10.85 19.44 3.83
CA VAL A 56 -11.35 20.42 4.81
C VAL A 56 -10.70 21.79 4.60
N LEU A 57 -9.38 21.85 4.37
CA LEU A 57 -8.69 23.11 4.07
C LEU A 57 -9.23 23.77 2.79
N ALA A 58 -9.51 22.99 1.75
CA ALA A 58 -10.10 23.48 0.51
C ALA A 58 -11.51 24.06 0.73
N LEU A 59 -12.35 23.38 1.51
CA LEU A 59 -13.68 23.87 1.91
C LEU A 59 -13.61 25.16 2.74
N LEU A 60 -12.54 25.36 3.51
CA LEU A 60 -12.26 26.60 4.23
C LEU A 60 -11.66 27.71 3.34
N GLY A 61 -11.67 27.53 2.01
CA GLY A 61 -11.23 28.53 1.04
C GLY A 61 -9.70 28.62 0.89
N ARG A 62 -8.93 27.67 1.40
CA ARG A 62 -7.48 27.63 1.17
C ARG A 62 -7.21 27.15 -0.25
N LYS A 63 -6.55 28.00 -1.04
CA LYS A 63 -6.10 27.65 -2.38
C LYS A 63 -4.83 26.81 -2.28
N ALA A 64 -4.79 25.72 -3.04
CA ALA A 64 -3.60 24.91 -3.28
C ALA A 64 -3.40 24.80 -4.80
N SER A 65 -2.17 24.57 -5.24
CA SER A 65 -1.91 24.31 -6.65
C SER A 65 -2.65 23.05 -7.11
N GLY A 66 -3.11 23.01 -8.37
CA GLY A 66 -3.76 21.82 -8.91
C GLY A 66 -2.86 20.57 -8.86
N LEU A 67 -1.54 20.77 -8.98
CA LEU A 67 -0.57 19.69 -8.84
C LEU A 67 -0.47 19.16 -7.40
N HIS A 68 -0.54 20.03 -6.39
CA HIS A 68 -0.58 19.61 -4.99
C HIS A 68 -1.80 18.72 -4.70
N VAL A 69 -2.98 19.14 -5.18
CA VAL A 69 -4.21 18.35 -5.06
C VAL A 69 -4.10 17.02 -5.80
N LEU A 70 -3.61 17.05 -7.05
CA LEU A 70 -3.45 15.84 -7.87
C LEU A 70 -2.53 14.82 -7.18
N TYR A 71 -1.33 15.23 -6.79
CA TYR A 71 -0.36 14.35 -6.14
C TYR A 71 -0.79 13.94 -4.72
N GLY A 72 -1.60 14.75 -4.03
CA GLY A 72 -2.16 14.40 -2.73
C GLY A 72 -3.27 13.34 -2.79
N VAL A 73 -4.09 13.34 -3.84
CA VAL A 73 -5.23 12.42 -4.00
C VAL A 73 -4.85 11.11 -4.68
N LEU A 74 -3.94 11.12 -5.66
CA LEU A 74 -3.50 9.93 -6.39
C LEU A 74 -3.06 8.74 -5.51
N PRO A 75 -2.39 8.93 -4.35
CA PRO A 75 -2.07 7.86 -3.41
C PRO A 75 -3.26 6.97 -3.02
N LEU A 76 -4.48 7.53 -2.94
CA LEU A 76 -5.68 6.75 -2.65
C LEU A 76 -6.00 5.80 -3.80
N LEU A 77 -5.97 6.29 -5.04
CA LEU A 77 -6.21 5.47 -6.22
C LEU A 77 -5.17 4.35 -6.35
N VAL A 78 -3.89 4.67 -6.16
CA VAL A 78 -2.80 3.67 -6.17
C VAL A 78 -3.03 2.61 -5.09
N SER A 79 -3.40 3.02 -3.88
CA SER A 79 -3.68 2.09 -2.77
C SER A 79 -4.87 1.16 -3.08
N LEU A 80 -5.94 1.69 -3.68
CA LEU A 80 -7.11 0.91 -4.06
C LEU A 80 -6.76 -0.11 -5.15
N LEU A 81 -6.06 0.32 -6.21
CA LEU A 81 -5.63 -0.57 -7.29
C LEU A 81 -4.70 -1.67 -6.78
N ALA A 82 -3.74 -1.33 -5.90
CA ALA A 82 -2.86 -2.30 -5.28
C ALA A 82 -3.64 -3.32 -4.43
N GLU A 83 -4.66 -2.88 -3.70
CA GLU A 83 -5.51 -3.78 -2.91
C GLU A 83 -6.33 -4.72 -3.79
N GLN A 84 -6.85 -4.25 -4.93
CA GLN A 84 -7.54 -5.10 -5.90
C GLN A 84 -6.60 -6.17 -6.46
N LEU A 85 -5.40 -5.76 -6.88
CA LEU A 85 -4.37 -6.70 -7.34
C LEU A 85 -4.04 -7.73 -6.26
N ARG A 86 -3.86 -7.30 -5.00
CA ARG A 86 -3.59 -8.18 -3.87
C ARG A 86 -4.68 -9.26 -3.72
N ILE A 87 -5.95 -8.86 -3.75
CA ILE A 87 -7.09 -9.78 -3.61
C ILE A 87 -7.12 -10.81 -4.75
N SER A 88 -6.66 -10.47 -5.96
CA SER A 88 -6.61 -11.39 -7.09
C SER A 88 -5.45 -12.39 -7.06
N ILE A 89 -4.38 -12.12 -6.30
CA ILE A 89 -3.16 -12.96 -6.29
C ILE A 89 -3.41 -14.42 -5.93
N PRO A 90 -4.19 -14.77 -4.89
CA PRO A 90 -4.46 -16.17 -4.57
C PRO A 90 -5.00 -16.93 -5.77
N GLN A 91 -6.04 -16.40 -6.44
CA GLN A 91 -6.63 -17.04 -7.62
C GLN A 91 -5.62 -17.18 -8.75
N MET A 92 -4.86 -16.11 -9.05
CA MET A 92 -3.81 -16.16 -10.08
C MET A 92 -2.75 -17.24 -9.81
N VAL A 93 -2.40 -17.48 -8.54
CA VAL A 93 -1.44 -18.53 -8.17
C VAL A 93 -2.05 -19.93 -8.29
N LEU A 94 -3.32 -20.10 -7.94
CA LEU A 94 -4.04 -21.37 -8.12
C LEU A 94 -4.18 -21.72 -9.60
N ASP A 95 -4.65 -20.77 -10.41
CA ASP A 95 -4.81 -20.93 -11.86
C ASP A 95 -3.48 -21.29 -12.52
N ALA A 96 -2.40 -20.59 -12.14
CA ALA A 96 -1.06 -20.85 -12.67
C ALA A 96 -0.50 -22.24 -12.30
N ARG A 97 -1.04 -22.88 -11.26
CA ARG A 97 -0.66 -24.23 -10.82
C ARG A 97 -1.69 -25.30 -11.19
N GLY A 98 -2.78 -24.93 -11.87
CA GLY A 98 -3.83 -25.86 -12.29
C GLY A 98 -4.76 -26.31 -11.17
N PHE A 99 -4.87 -25.56 -10.08
CA PHE A 99 -5.81 -25.87 -9.00
C PHE A 99 -7.17 -25.22 -9.26
N GLU A 100 -8.24 -26.01 -9.24
CA GLU A 100 -9.62 -25.51 -9.43
C GLU A 100 -10.11 -24.65 -8.26
N SER A 101 -9.58 -24.89 -7.05
CA SER A 101 -10.02 -24.19 -5.84
C SER A 101 -8.98 -24.27 -4.72
N ALA A 102 -9.19 -23.46 -3.68
CA ALA A 102 -8.39 -23.55 -2.45
C ALA A 102 -8.60 -24.88 -1.71
N GLN A 103 -9.76 -25.52 -1.87
CA GLN A 103 -10.07 -26.84 -1.32
C GLN A 103 -9.15 -27.91 -1.92
N ALA A 104 -8.91 -27.86 -3.23
CA ALA A 104 -7.98 -28.77 -3.90
C ALA A 104 -6.55 -28.65 -3.34
N VAL A 105 -6.14 -27.44 -2.93
CA VAL A 105 -4.86 -27.25 -2.24
C VAL A 105 -4.87 -27.89 -0.85
N GLY A 106 -6.00 -27.85 -0.13
CA GLY A 106 -6.14 -28.45 1.20
C GLY A 106 -6.01 -29.97 1.24
N GLU A 107 -6.12 -30.65 0.09
CA GLU A 107 -5.93 -32.10 -0.05
C GLU A 107 -4.46 -32.50 -0.27
N LEU A 108 -3.56 -31.53 -0.51
CA LEU A 108 -2.14 -31.80 -0.73
C LEU A 108 -1.40 -32.10 0.58
N PRO A 109 -0.20 -32.69 0.51
CA PRO A 109 0.71 -32.76 1.66
C PRO A 109 1.00 -31.37 2.25
N GLU A 110 1.14 -31.26 3.58
CA GLU A 110 1.31 -29.96 4.26
C GLU A 110 2.47 -29.11 3.73
N GLU A 111 3.57 -29.74 3.31
CA GLU A 111 4.73 -29.04 2.77
C GLU A 111 4.40 -28.29 1.47
N GLU A 112 3.60 -28.92 0.60
CA GLU A 112 3.15 -28.33 -0.66
C GLU A 112 2.17 -27.18 -0.42
N GLN A 113 1.23 -27.37 0.53
CA GLN A 113 0.30 -26.32 0.96
C GLN A 113 1.06 -25.08 1.45
N ARG A 114 2.03 -25.27 2.34
CA ARG A 114 2.86 -24.18 2.87
C ARG A 114 3.63 -23.48 1.76
N GLY A 115 4.17 -24.21 0.79
CA GLY A 115 4.85 -23.64 -0.37
C GLY A 115 3.95 -22.74 -1.22
N ILE A 116 2.69 -23.13 -1.43
CA ILE A 116 1.68 -22.32 -2.14
C ILE A 116 1.35 -21.06 -1.35
N VAL A 117 1.08 -21.18 -0.05
CA VAL A 117 0.78 -20.04 0.82
C VAL A 117 1.94 -19.04 0.86
N VAL A 118 3.18 -19.52 1.00
CA VAL A 118 4.38 -18.65 0.97
C VAL A 118 4.49 -17.92 -0.37
N THR A 119 4.20 -18.60 -1.49
CA THR A 119 4.20 -17.98 -2.82
C THR A 119 3.15 -16.86 -2.93
N ILE A 120 1.94 -17.10 -2.43
CA ILE A 120 0.85 -16.11 -2.40
C ILE A 120 1.28 -14.90 -1.56
N LEU A 121 1.68 -15.13 -0.30
CA LEU A 121 2.08 -14.07 0.62
C LEU A 121 3.27 -13.26 0.09
N GLN A 122 4.25 -13.91 -0.53
CA GLN A 122 5.37 -13.21 -1.14
C GLN A 122 4.88 -12.27 -2.25
N ARG A 123 4.00 -12.73 -3.15
CA ARG A 123 3.45 -11.88 -4.23
C ARG A 123 2.61 -10.72 -3.67
N GLU A 124 1.78 -10.98 -2.66
CA GLU A 124 0.99 -9.94 -1.98
C GLU A 124 1.88 -8.85 -1.38
N ILE A 125 2.93 -9.24 -0.65
CA ILE A 125 3.89 -8.30 -0.06
C ILE A 125 4.59 -7.50 -1.16
N GLY A 126 4.99 -8.14 -2.26
CA GLY A 126 5.65 -7.46 -3.39
C GLY A 126 4.79 -6.36 -4.00
N VAL A 127 3.53 -6.65 -4.31
CA VAL A 127 2.59 -5.66 -4.87
C VAL A 127 2.38 -4.50 -3.92
N MET A 128 2.15 -4.79 -2.64
CA MET A 128 1.87 -3.76 -1.65
C MET A 128 3.10 -2.90 -1.30
N ALA A 129 4.30 -3.50 -1.27
CA ALA A 129 5.55 -2.78 -1.07
C ALA A 129 5.83 -1.81 -2.24
N LEU A 130 5.63 -2.27 -3.48
CA LEU A 130 5.77 -1.40 -4.65
C LEU A 130 4.77 -0.24 -4.62
N ALA A 131 3.52 -0.51 -4.27
CA ALA A 131 2.51 0.53 -4.13
C ALA A 131 2.89 1.56 -3.06
N ALA A 132 3.41 1.13 -1.90
CA ALA A 132 3.88 2.03 -0.86
C ALA A 132 5.05 2.93 -1.34
N ILE A 133 5.98 2.40 -2.13
CA ILE A 133 7.06 3.19 -2.74
C ILE A 133 6.50 4.24 -3.71
N VAL A 134 5.53 3.88 -4.56
CA VAL A 134 4.88 4.82 -5.47
C VAL A 134 4.15 5.92 -4.67
N VAL A 135 3.46 5.56 -3.59
CA VAL A 135 2.81 6.52 -2.69
C VAL A 135 3.82 7.50 -2.09
N VAL A 136 4.99 7.04 -1.65
CA VAL A 136 6.05 7.94 -1.15
C VAL A 136 6.47 8.97 -2.20
N VAL A 137 6.68 8.54 -3.44
CA VAL A 137 7.05 9.45 -4.53
C VAL A 137 5.94 10.48 -4.78
N LEU A 138 4.67 10.05 -4.81
CA LEU A 138 3.53 10.96 -5.00
C LEU A 138 3.41 11.97 -3.85
N LEU A 139 3.50 11.54 -2.60
CA LEU A 139 3.45 12.43 -1.44
C LEU A 139 4.62 13.42 -1.41
N ALA A 140 5.83 12.96 -1.75
CA ALA A 140 7.00 13.84 -1.88
C ALA A 140 6.79 14.89 -2.99
N ARG A 141 6.15 14.51 -4.10
CA ARG A 141 5.78 15.45 -5.17
C ARG A 141 4.71 16.43 -4.71
N ALA A 142 3.71 16.00 -3.95
CA ALA A 142 2.70 16.88 -3.36
C ALA A 142 3.34 17.92 -2.42
N ALA A 143 4.28 17.49 -1.58
CA ALA A 143 5.02 18.39 -0.70
C ALA A 143 5.82 19.45 -1.48
N GLY A 144 6.46 19.05 -2.59
CA GLY A 144 7.20 19.96 -3.47
C GLY A 144 6.34 20.96 -4.25
N THR A 145 5.02 20.77 -4.34
CA THR A 145 4.09 21.65 -5.06
C THR A 145 3.15 22.44 -4.14
N ALA A 146 3.38 22.38 -2.83
CA ALA A 146 2.55 23.01 -1.80
C ALA A 146 2.69 24.55 -1.69
N GLY A 147 3.44 25.18 -2.61
CA GLY A 147 3.71 26.62 -2.64
C GLY A 147 2.47 27.52 -2.66
#